data_AF-A0A2J8P7A5-F1
#
_entry.id   AF-A0A2J8P7A5-F1
#
_cell.length_a   1.000
_cell.length_b   1.000
_cell.length_c   1.000
_cell.angle_alpha   90.00
_cell.angle_beta   90.00
_cell.angle_gamma   90.00
#
_symmetry.space_group_name_H-M   'P 1'
#
loop_
_entity.id
_entity.type
_entity.pdbx_description
1 polymer ?
#
loop_
_entity_poly.entity_id
_entity_poly.type
_entity_poly.pdbx_seq_one_letter_code
_entity_poly.pdbx_strand_id
1 'polypeptide(L)'
;AAHLWPQLTGLGRIERGQPCNACGDQCPGFALHKWRKICLHCKCPQEEHMVTVMPLEMEKTISKLMFDFQRNSTSDDDSGCALEEYAWVPPGLKPEQVHQYYSCLPEEKVPYVNSPGEKLRIKQLLHQLPPHDNEVRYCNSL
;
A
#
# COMPACT_ATOMS: atom_id res chain seq x y z
N ALA A 1 -3.22 13.89 43.42
CA ALA A 1 -2.49 12.70 42.95
C ALA A 1 -2.98 12.39 41.55
N ALA A 2 -2.16 12.67 40.54
CA ALA A 2 -2.49 12.45 39.13
C ALA A 2 -2.30 10.97 38.80
N HIS A 3 -3.35 10.31 38.32
CA HIS A 3 -3.24 9.00 37.69
C HIS A 3 -2.78 9.21 36.25
N LEU A 4 -1.50 8.88 36.01
CA LEU A 4 -0.84 8.87 34.70
C LEU A 4 -1.17 7.55 34.00
N TRP A 5 -2.04 7.60 32.99
CA TRP A 5 -2.06 6.60 31.93
C TRP A 5 -1.04 7.03 30.85
N PRO A 6 -0.09 6.18 30.44
CA PRO A 6 0.88 6.54 29.42
C PRO A 6 0.18 6.73 28.07
N GLN A 7 0.28 7.94 27.54
CA GLN A 7 -0.19 8.30 26.21
C GLN A 7 0.69 7.60 25.16
N LEU A 8 0.19 6.52 24.59
CA LEU A 8 0.69 5.99 23.32
C LEU A 8 0.17 6.88 22.17
N THR A 9 0.73 8.07 22.02
CA THR A 9 0.54 8.92 20.83
C THR A 9 1.62 8.59 19.81
N GLY A 10 1.48 7.44 19.16
CA GLY A 10 2.43 6.92 18.18
C GLY A 10 1.73 6.52 16.88
N LEU A 11 1.12 7.50 16.21
CA LEU A 11 0.75 7.54 14.79
C LEU A 11 0.27 8.98 14.56
N GLY A 12 1.18 9.86 14.15
CA GLY A 12 0.89 11.28 13.94
C GLY A 12 -0.29 11.43 12.99
N ARG A 13 -1.43 11.88 13.53
CA ARG A 13 -2.57 12.34 12.75
C ARG A 13 -2.05 13.49 11.88
N ILE A 14 -2.19 13.37 10.55
CA ILE A 14 -1.69 14.37 9.60
C ILE A 14 -2.57 15.61 9.75
N GLU A 15 -2.14 16.56 10.59
CA GLU A 15 -2.95 17.71 10.96
C GLU A 15 -2.80 18.84 9.94
N ARG A 16 -3.93 19.49 9.65
CA ARG A 16 -4.03 20.67 8.79
C ARG A 16 -2.97 21.72 9.17
N GLY A 17 -2.42 22.39 8.16
CA GLY A 17 -1.55 23.55 8.38
C GLY A 17 -0.04 23.29 8.32
N GLN A 18 0.42 22.07 7.99
CA GLN A 18 1.86 21.79 7.79
C GLN A 18 2.47 22.62 6.65
N PRO A 19 3.67 23.21 6.81
CA PRO A 19 4.32 24.03 5.80
C PRO A 19 4.65 23.20 4.55
N CYS A 20 4.72 23.85 3.39
CA CYS A 20 5.11 23.21 2.14
C CYS A 20 6.62 23.42 1.92
N ASN A 21 7.39 22.35 1.81
CA ASN A 21 8.84 22.41 1.54
C ASN A 21 9.13 22.90 0.11
N ALA A 22 8.22 22.65 -0.84
CA ALA A 22 8.35 23.11 -2.21
C ALA A 22 7.90 24.57 -2.42
N CYS A 23 6.89 25.04 -1.68
CA CYS A 23 6.29 26.37 -1.89
C CYS A 23 6.71 27.41 -0.86
N GLY A 24 7.25 26.99 0.29
CA GLY A 24 7.49 27.86 1.45
C GLY A 24 6.21 28.60 1.86
N ASP A 25 6.34 29.91 2.02
CA ASP A 25 5.25 30.80 2.46
C ASP A 25 4.14 31.00 1.42
N GLN A 26 4.34 30.55 0.17
CA GLN A 26 3.31 30.64 -0.88
C GLN A 26 2.17 29.63 -0.66
N CYS A 27 2.33 28.67 0.24
CA CYS A 27 1.26 27.77 0.66
C CYS A 27 0.85 28.09 2.10
N PRO A 28 -0.43 28.39 2.38
CA PRO A 28 -0.92 28.72 3.73
C PRO A 28 -0.98 27.51 4.67
N GLY A 29 -0.30 26.41 4.32
CA GLY A 29 -0.29 25.14 5.04
C GLY A 29 -1.11 24.03 4.37
N PHE A 30 -0.84 22.78 4.76
CA PHE A 30 -1.44 21.59 4.14
C PHE A 30 -2.94 21.52 4.37
N ALA A 31 -3.69 21.37 3.29
CA ALA A 31 -5.10 21.03 3.32
C ALA A 31 -5.34 19.85 2.38
N LEU A 32 -5.63 18.66 2.93
CA LEU A 32 -5.80 17.45 2.13
C LEU A 32 -7.04 17.53 1.23
N HIS A 33 -6.87 17.20 -0.05
CA HIS A 33 -8.01 17.04 -0.95
C HIS A 33 -8.85 15.83 -0.54
N LYS A 34 -10.19 15.96 -0.58
CA LYS A 34 -11.13 14.90 -0.15
C LYS A 34 -10.99 13.56 -0.90
N TRP A 35 -10.28 13.54 -2.02
CA TRP A 35 -10.21 12.43 -2.98
C TRP A 35 -8.79 12.13 -3.48
N ARG A 36 -7.82 13.03 -3.24
CA ARG A 36 -6.44 12.91 -3.74
C ARG A 36 -5.47 13.21 -2.59
N LYS A 37 -4.31 12.56 -2.56
CA LYS A 37 -3.27 12.77 -1.53
C LYS A 37 -2.40 14.00 -1.81
N ILE A 38 -3.04 15.12 -2.15
CA ILE A 38 -2.38 16.38 -2.53
C ILE A 38 -2.98 17.54 -1.74
N CYS A 39 -2.22 18.63 -1.63
CA CYS A 39 -2.68 19.86 -1.01
C CYS A 39 -3.69 20.61 -1.89
N LEU A 40 -4.78 21.10 -1.29
CA LEU A 40 -5.80 21.91 -1.93
C LEU A 40 -5.27 23.29 -2.36
N HIS A 41 -4.28 23.83 -1.65
CA HIS A 41 -3.77 25.18 -1.88
C HIS A 41 -2.68 25.25 -2.94
N CYS A 42 -1.72 24.32 -2.93
CA CYS A 42 -0.58 24.34 -3.84
C CYS A 42 -0.50 23.15 -4.81
N LYS A 43 -1.38 22.14 -4.68
CA LYS A 43 -1.36 20.87 -5.42
C LYS A 43 -0.09 20.02 -5.24
N CYS A 44 0.88 20.44 -4.42
CA CYS A 44 2.01 19.60 -4.03
C CYS A 44 1.51 18.31 -3.35
N PRO A 45 2.24 17.20 -3.53
CA PRO A 45 1.88 15.96 -2.90
C PRO A 45 2.08 16.04 -1.38
N GLN A 46 1.46 15.10 -0.67
CA GLN A 46 1.51 15.08 0.79
C GLN A 46 2.93 15.01 1.36
N GLU A 47 3.89 14.38 0.66
CA GLU A 47 5.28 14.31 1.12
C GLU A 47 5.95 15.69 1.18
N GLU A 48 5.56 16.62 0.31
CA GLU A 48 6.09 18.00 0.36
C GLU A 48 5.59 18.79 1.58
N HIS A 49 4.65 18.22 2.33
CA HIS A 49 4.12 18.79 3.58
C HIS A 49 4.47 17.95 4.80
N MET A 50 5.30 16.91 4.66
CA MET A 50 5.74 16.12 5.79
C MET A 50 6.99 16.73 6.42
N VAL A 51 6.95 16.95 7.72
CA VAL A 51 8.17 17.14 8.52
C VAL A 51 8.50 15.79 9.13
N THR A 52 9.46 15.08 8.54
CA THR A 52 9.98 13.85 9.11
C THR A 52 10.81 14.18 10.34
N VAL A 53 10.16 14.36 11.49
CA VAL A 53 10.84 14.35 12.78
C VAL A 53 10.88 12.90 13.25
N MET A 54 11.87 12.14 12.80
CA MET A 54 12.16 10.84 13.40
C MET A 54 12.84 11.09 14.75
N PRO A 55 12.26 10.67 15.89
CA PRO A 55 12.99 10.69 17.15
C PRO A 55 14.20 9.77 17.03
N LEU A 56 15.39 10.28 17.37
CA LEU A 56 16.69 9.58 17.27
C LEU A 56 16.72 8.18 17.91
N GLU A 57 15.78 7.91 18.82
CA GLU A 57 15.64 6.64 19.54
C GLU A 57 15.06 5.51 18.67
N MET A 58 14.28 5.85 17.63
CA MET A 58 13.66 4.86 16.72
C MET A 58 14.65 4.30 15.70
N GLU A 59 15.71 5.04 15.32
CA GLU A 59 16.75 4.55 14.40
C GLU A 59 17.48 3.31 14.95
N LYS A 60 17.76 3.28 16.27
CA LYS A 60 18.45 2.14 16.90
C LYS A 60 17.60 0.87 16.91
N THR A 61 16.27 1.02 17.00
CA THR A 61 15.35 -0.13 16.98
C THR A 61 15.20 -0.71 15.57
N ILE A 62 15.18 0.14 14.54
CA ILE A 62 15.09 -0.29 13.15
C ILE A 62 16.37 -1.02 12.74
N SER A 63 17.55 -0.50 13.12
CA SER A 63 18.85 -1.16 12.87
C SER A 63 19.00 -2.52 13.55
N LYS A 64 18.35 -2.73 14.70
CA LYS A 64 18.33 -4.02 15.39
C LYS A 64 17.41 -5.04 14.69
N LEU A 65 16.21 -4.61 14.29
CA LEU A 65 15.25 -5.47 13.58
C LEU A 65 15.79 -5.98 12.23
N MET A 66 16.54 -5.14 11.50
CA MET A 66 17.16 -5.56 10.24
C MET A 66 18.32 -6.56 10.44
N PHE A 67 19.02 -6.53 11.58
CA PHE A 67 20.08 -7.50 11.90
C PHE A 67 19.51 -8.84 12.38
N ASP A 68 18.39 -8.82 13.11
CA ASP A 68 17.71 -10.04 13.57
C ASP A 68 17.01 -10.80 12.42
N PHE A 69 16.59 -10.10 11.36
CA PHE A 69 16.02 -10.72 10.15
C PHE A 69 17.05 -11.56 9.38
N GLN A 70 18.33 -11.19 9.45
CA GLN A 70 19.41 -11.86 8.73
C GLN A 70 19.92 -13.14 9.43
N ARG A 71 19.49 -13.40 10.68
CA ARG A 71 19.90 -14.58 11.47
C ARG A 71 18.80 -15.63 11.65
N ASN A 72 17.56 -15.37 11.23
CA ASN A 72 16.43 -16.30 11.44
C ASN A 72 16.03 -17.10 10.18
N SER A 73 16.90 -17.19 9.17
CA SER A 73 16.66 -18.06 8.01
C SER A 73 17.21 -19.47 8.26
N THR A 74 16.53 -20.24 9.12
CA THR A 74 16.60 -21.70 9.10
C THR A 74 15.25 -22.31 9.48
N SER A 75 14.44 -22.68 8.50
CA SER A 75 13.80 -24.00 8.40
C SER A 75 13.01 -24.06 7.09
N ASP A 76 13.56 -24.78 6.11
CA ASP A 76 12.75 -25.45 5.10
C ASP A 76 11.89 -26.49 5.84
N ASP A 77 10.57 -26.28 5.85
CA ASP A 77 9.60 -27.37 5.95
C ASP A 77 8.28 -26.99 5.28
N ASP A 78 8.03 -27.67 4.16
CA ASP A 78 6.71 -28.00 3.60
C ASP A 78 5.65 -26.89 3.52
N SER A 79 5.93 -25.85 2.73
CA SER A 79 4.84 -25.08 2.11
C SER A 79 4.37 -25.82 0.86
N GLY A 80 3.71 -26.97 1.04
CA GLY A 80 2.91 -27.58 -0.01
C GLY A 80 1.88 -26.56 -0.50
N CYS A 81 2.22 -25.82 -1.56
CA CYS A 81 1.30 -24.89 -2.20
C CYS A 81 0.20 -25.71 -2.89
N ALA A 82 -0.92 -25.93 -2.20
CA ALA A 82 -2.19 -26.24 -2.86
C ALA A 82 -2.65 -25.10 -3.81
N LEU A 83 -1.88 -24.02 -3.92
CA LEU A 83 -2.08 -22.81 -4.72
C LEU A 83 -1.32 -22.84 -6.07
N GLU A 84 -0.64 -23.94 -6.42
CA GLU A 84 0.24 -24.01 -7.60
C GLU A 84 -0.50 -24.02 -8.95
N GLU A 85 -1.84 -24.03 -8.93
CA GLU A 85 -2.66 -24.06 -10.14
C GLU A 85 -3.13 -22.67 -10.62
N TYR A 86 -3.34 -21.69 -9.74
CA TYR A 86 -3.87 -20.36 -10.10
C TYR A 86 -2.80 -19.27 -10.10
N ALA A 87 -2.75 -18.47 -11.16
CA ALA A 87 -1.88 -17.29 -11.28
C ALA A 87 -2.32 -16.11 -10.40
N TRP A 88 -3.56 -16.11 -9.92
CA TRP A 88 -4.11 -15.07 -9.07
C TRP A 88 -5.29 -15.59 -8.26
N VAL A 89 -5.49 -15.06 -7.05
CA VAL A 89 -6.62 -15.40 -6.16
C VAL A 89 -7.26 -14.10 -5.63
N PRO A 90 -8.60 -14.00 -5.53
CA PRO A 90 -9.26 -12.84 -4.96
C PRO A 90 -8.85 -12.58 -3.49
N PRO A 91 -8.60 -11.31 -3.10
CA PRO A 91 -8.27 -10.98 -1.73
C PRO A 91 -9.44 -11.26 -0.79
N GLY A 92 -9.16 -11.72 0.42
CA GLY A 92 -10.15 -11.96 1.47
C GLY A 92 -10.79 -13.35 1.47
N LEU A 93 -10.41 -14.22 0.53
CA LEU A 93 -10.80 -15.64 0.56
C LEU A 93 -9.80 -16.46 1.38
N LYS A 94 -10.31 -17.47 2.11
CA LYS A 94 -9.46 -18.51 2.69
C LYS A 94 -9.00 -19.49 1.61
N PRO A 95 -7.83 -20.17 1.75
CA PRO A 95 -7.34 -21.12 0.76
C PRO A 95 -8.37 -22.18 0.34
N GLU A 96 -9.17 -22.66 1.29
CA GLU A 96 -10.19 -23.69 1.06
C GLU A 96 -11.37 -23.19 0.21
N GLN A 97 -11.57 -21.86 0.13
CA GLN A 97 -12.66 -21.23 -0.63
C GLN A 97 -12.27 -20.88 -2.07
N VAL A 98 -10.98 -20.91 -2.41
CA VAL A 98 -10.46 -20.48 -3.72
C VAL A 98 -11.04 -21.35 -4.84
N HIS A 99 -11.00 -22.66 -4.68
CA HIS A 99 -11.55 -23.60 -5.66
C HIS A 99 -13.07 -23.41 -5.82
N GLN A 100 -13.81 -23.22 -4.72
CA GLN A 100 -15.26 -22.97 -4.78
C GLN A 100 -15.57 -21.69 -5.54
N TYR A 101 -14.80 -20.62 -5.34
CA TYR A 101 -14.95 -19.38 -6.09
C TYR A 101 -14.78 -19.60 -7.59
N TYR A 102 -13.72 -20.31 -8.00
CA TYR A 102 -13.44 -20.57 -9.41
C TYR A 102 -14.41 -21.54 -10.06
N SER A 103 -14.98 -22.49 -9.30
CA SER A 103 -16.02 -23.40 -9.80
C SER A 103 -17.30 -22.68 -10.28
N CYS A 104 -17.49 -21.42 -9.87
CA CYS A 104 -18.60 -20.58 -10.31
C CYS A 104 -18.31 -19.80 -11.61
N LEU A 105 -17.10 -19.90 -12.15
CA LEU A 105 -16.69 -19.22 -13.38
C LEU A 105 -16.62 -20.20 -14.56
N PRO A 106 -16.78 -19.73 -15.80
CA PRO A 106 -16.41 -20.52 -16.98
C PRO A 106 -14.93 -20.89 -16.94
N GLU A 107 -14.62 -22.15 -17.25
CA GLU A 107 -13.27 -22.73 -17.18
C GLU A 107 -12.23 -21.90 -17.94
N GLU A 108 -12.59 -21.40 -19.12
CA GLU A 108 -11.70 -20.59 -19.97
C GLU A 108 -11.32 -19.23 -19.37
N LYS A 109 -12.04 -18.79 -18.33
CA LYS A 109 -11.79 -17.53 -17.61
C LYS A 109 -11.07 -17.74 -16.28
N VAL A 110 -10.91 -18.98 -15.85
CA VAL A 110 -10.18 -19.29 -14.62
C VAL A 110 -8.69 -19.02 -14.86
N PRO A 111 -8.02 -18.22 -14.01
CA PRO A 111 -6.67 -17.74 -14.26
C PRO A 111 -5.63 -18.78 -13.83
N TYR A 112 -5.61 -19.95 -14.48
CA TYR A 112 -4.54 -20.92 -14.23
C TYR A 112 -3.20 -20.40 -14.72
N VAL A 113 -2.10 -20.83 -14.09
CA VAL A 113 -0.74 -20.43 -14.49
C VAL A 113 -0.49 -20.79 -15.96
N ASN A 114 -0.01 -19.82 -16.75
CA ASN A 114 0.25 -19.89 -18.19
C ASN A 114 -0.99 -20.15 -19.08
N SER A 115 -2.19 -19.96 -18.57
CA SER A 115 -3.44 -20.25 -19.31
C SER A 115 -4.00 -19.05 -20.10
N PRO A 116 -4.96 -19.28 -21.01
CA PRO A 116 -5.75 -18.19 -21.61
C PRO A 116 -6.48 -17.34 -20.57
N GLY A 117 -6.99 -17.93 -19.49
CA GLY A 117 -7.70 -17.24 -18.42
C GLY A 117 -6.81 -16.25 -17.67
N GLU A 118 -5.54 -16.59 -17.45
CA GLU A 118 -4.55 -15.65 -16.91
C GLU A 118 -4.35 -14.45 -17.83
N LYS A 119 -4.17 -14.69 -19.14
CA LYS A 119 -4.05 -13.61 -20.13
C LYS A 119 -5.29 -12.73 -20.16
N LEU A 120 -6.49 -13.30 -20.01
CA LEU A 120 -7.74 -12.55 -19.92
C LEU A 120 -7.79 -11.70 -18.65
N ARG A 121 -7.39 -12.25 -17.49
CA ARG A 121 -7.32 -11.52 -16.22
C ARG A 121 -6.37 -10.32 -16.31
N ILE A 122 -5.22 -10.48 -16.95
CA ILE A 122 -4.25 -9.39 -17.18
C ILE A 122 -4.85 -8.30 -18.06
N LYS A 123 -5.51 -8.66 -19.18
CA LYS A 123 -6.20 -7.69 -20.05
C LYS A 123 -7.27 -6.90 -19.31
N GLN A 124 -8.06 -7.57 -18.48
CA GLN A 124 -9.09 -6.92 -17.66
C GLN A 124 -8.47 -5.96 -16.63
N LEU A 125 -7.35 -6.35 -16.02
CA LEU A 125 -6.65 -5.49 -15.06
C LEU A 125 -6.16 -4.20 -15.71
N LEU A 126 -5.54 -4.28 -16.90
CA LEU A 126 -5.09 -3.12 -17.65
C LEU A 126 -6.24 -2.21 -18.10
N HIS A 127 -7.40 -2.81 -18.40
CA HIS A 127 -8.59 -2.03 -18.73
C HIS A 127 -9.17 -1.29 -17.50
N GLN A 128 -9.16 -1.93 -16.34
CA GLN A 128 -9.68 -1.37 -15.09
C GLN A 128 -8.75 -0.36 -14.43
N LEU A 129 -7.43 -0.49 -14.63
CA LEU A 129 -6.40 0.38 -14.06
C LEU A 129 -5.77 1.24 -15.16
N PRO A 130 -6.40 2.37 -15.55
CA PRO A 130 -5.84 3.26 -16.54
C PRO A 130 -4.50 3.84 -16.05
N PRO A 131 -3.62 4.33 -16.96
CA PRO A 131 -2.31 4.85 -16.60
C PRO A 131 -2.31 5.94 -15.51
N HIS A 132 -3.40 6.72 -15.44
CA HIS A 132 -3.67 7.74 -14.43
C HIS A 132 -3.67 7.21 -12.99
N ASP A 133 -4.02 5.95 -12.79
CA ASP A 133 -4.06 5.33 -11.45
C ASP A 133 -2.65 4.97 -10.96
N ASN A 134 -1.72 4.73 -11.88
CA ASN A 134 -0.36 4.28 -11.58
C ASN A 134 0.68 5.40 -11.64
N GLU A 135 0.52 6.39 -12.53
CA GLU A 135 1.52 7.44 -12.74
C GLU A 135 0.88 8.83 -12.78
N VAL A 136 1.29 9.67 -11.81
CA VAL A 136 0.76 11.04 -11.62
C VAL A 136 0.92 11.91 -12.86
N ARG A 137 1.95 11.68 -13.69
CA ARG A 137 2.19 12.46 -14.91
C ARG A 137 1.02 12.42 -15.90
N TYR A 138 0.25 11.34 -15.91
CA TYR A 138 -0.92 11.21 -16.78
C TYR A 138 -2.14 11.96 -16.24
N CYS A 139 -2.17 12.34 -14.95
CA CYS A 139 -3.32 12.98 -14.30
C CYS A 139 -3.51 14.48 -14.60
N ASN A 140 -2.58 15.09 -15.34
CA ASN A 140 -2.55 16.55 -15.53
C ASN A 140 -3.58 17.08 -16.55
N SER A 141 -4.18 16.19 -17.36
CA SER A 141 -5.14 16.55 -18.42
C SER A 141 -6.55 15.99 -18.20
N LEU A 142 -6.88 15.54 -16.98
CA LEU A 142 -8.19 15.01 -16.57
C LEU A 142 -9.08 16.08 -15.95
#